data_AF-A0A1F3U187-F1
#
_entry.id   AF-A0A1F3U187-F1
#
_cell.length_a   1.000
_cell.length_b   1.000
_cell.length_c   1.000
_cell.angle_alpha   90.00
_cell.angle_beta   90.00
_cell.angle_gamma   90.00
#
_symmetry.space_group_name_H-M   'P 1'
#
loop_
_entity.id
_entity.type
_entity.pdbx_description
1 polymer ?
#
loop_
_entity_poly.entity_id
_entity_poly.type
_entity_poly.pdbx_seq_one_letter_code
_entity_poly.pdbx_strand_id
1 'polypeptide(L)'
;MNIDQLVEHLKKQNLTEIERATGVRRQSIYALFQKHTMQLDTLNKLLHYLDLENSFERHVSTEEIYKNMRYYGAPINNKAEKSLSLEDTLASAIEISQADDFIASTIPYVIANNYSTLNLIKLFQECVKKDKVRLMGFYLNLACEFVPNNEAKTFLEMVSNMYKFNKQHWESATLKIPSPSIQSHYMQNPIALKWKVYSAGKLEDHIKRWHKWIQLRKTK
;
A
#
# COMPACT_ATOMS: atom_id res chain seq x y z
N MET A 1 8.28 -10.87 -11.04
CA MET A 1 7.90 -11.48 -12.34
C MET A 1 6.59 -10.86 -12.79
N ASN A 2 6.60 -10.21 -13.95
CA ASN A 2 5.40 -9.66 -14.57
C ASN A 2 4.76 -10.69 -15.52
N ILE A 3 3.61 -10.36 -16.09
CA ILE A 3 2.85 -11.27 -16.95
C ILE A 3 3.60 -11.63 -18.24
N ASP A 4 4.36 -10.69 -18.80
CA ASP A 4 5.16 -10.92 -20.01
C ASP A 4 6.29 -11.93 -19.76
N GLN A 5 6.95 -11.84 -18.61
CA GLN A 5 7.97 -12.78 -18.18
C GLN A 5 7.39 -14.19 -17.95
N LEU A 6 6.16 -14.28 -17.40
CA LEU A 6 5.46 -15.57 -17.27
C LEU A 6 5.11 -16.17 -18.63
N VAL A 7 4.63 -15.34 -19.57
CA VAL A 7 4.32 -15.78 -20.94
C VAL A 7 5.58 -16.33 -21.61
N GLU A 8 6.70 -15.61 -21.54
CA GLU A 8 7.98 -16.06 -22.10
C GLU A 8 8.52 -17.32 -21.41
N HIS A 9 8.30 -17.46 -20.10
CA HIS A 9 8.65 -18.67 -19.37
C HIS A 9 7.80 -19.86 -19.85
N LEU A 10 6.49 -19.70 -19.93
CA LEU A 10 5.54 -20.74 -20.35
C LEU A 10 5.74 -21.19 -21.80
N LYS A 11 6.16 -20.30 -22.71
CA LYS A 11 6.50 -20.65 -24.10
C LYS A 11 7.63 -21.67 -24.20
N LYS A 12 8.49 -21.77 -23.18
CA LYS A 12 9.63 -22.69 -23.12
C LYS A 12 9.28 -24.04 -22.48
N GLN A 13 8.06 -24.19 -21.96
CA GLN A 13 7.62 -25.36 -21.21
C GLN A 13 6.75 -26.29 -22.05
N ASN A 14 6.67 -27.57 -21.66
CA ASN A 14 5.76 -28.53 -22.30
C ASN A 14 4.32 -28.33 -21.79
N LEU A 15 3.50 -27.63 -22.58
CA LEU A 15 2.12 -27.31 -22.20
C LEU A 15 1.23 -28.54 -21.95
N THR A 16 1.58 -29.71 -22.51
CA THR A 16 0.85 -30.96 -22.27
C THR A 16 1.13 -31.51 -20.88
N GLU A 17 2.36 -31.37 -20.40
CA GLU A 17 2.73 -31.75 -19.02
C GLU A 17 2.08 -30.81 -18.00
N ILE A 18 2.09 -29.51 -18.29
CA ILE A 18 1.44 -28.51 -17.43
C ILE A 18 -0.06 -28.78 -17.30
N GLU A 19 -0.75 -29.05 -18.41
CA GLU A 19 -2.19 -29.36 -18.38
C GLU A 19 -2.49 -30.61 -17.55
N ARG A 20 -1.66 -31.65 -17.66
CA ARG A 20 -1.80 -32.89 -16.88
C ARG A 20 -1.54 -32.67 -15.39
N ALA A 21 -0.53 -31.88 -15.05
CA ALA A 21 -0.13 -31.66 -13.66
C ALA A 21 -1.05 -30.68 -12.91
N THR A 22 -1.56 -29.65 -13.58
CA THR A 22 -2.32 -28.57 -12.95
C THR A 22 -3.83 -28.65 -13.20
N GLY A 23 -4.26 -29.43 -14.19
CA GLY A 23 -5.63 -29.42 -14.71
C GLY A 23 -6.00 -28.13 -15.45
N VAL A 24 -5.06 -27.20 -15.66
CA VAL A 24 -5.29 -25.98 -16.41
C VAL A 24 -5.30 -26.29 -17.90
N ARG A 25 -6.45 -26.05 -18.55
CA ARG A 25 -6.62 -26.32 -19.97
C ARG A 25 -5.65 -25.50 -20.80
N ARG A 26 -5.08 -26.11 -21.85
CA ARG A 26 -4.18 -25.41 -22.80
C ARG A 26 -4.79 -24.14 -23.39
N GLN A 27 -6.11 -24.14 -23.65
CA GLN A 27 -6.84 -22.96 -24.14
C GLN A 27 -6.73 -21.76 -23.19
N SER A 28 -6.74 -21.98 -21.87
CA SER A 28 -6.58 -20.92 -20.88
C SER A 28 -5.16 -20.36 -20.89
N ILE A 29 -4.15 -21.20 -21.13
CA ILE A 29 -2.75 -20.76 -21.30
C ILE A 29 -2.59 -19.95 -22.59
N TYR A 30 -3.21 -20.38 -23.70
CA TYR A 30 -3.23 -19.61 -24.94
C TYR A 30 -3.95 -18.27 -24.79
N ALA A 31 -5.01 -18.20 -23.99
CA ALA A 31 -5.68 -16.94 -23.68
C ALA A 31 -4.74 -15.97 -22.94
N LEU A 32 -3.91 -16.46 -22.02
CA LEU A 32 -2.86 -15.68 -21.38
C LEU A 32 -1.86 -15.16 -22.43
N PHE A 33 -1.42 -16.00 -23.37
CA PHE A 33 -0.47 -15.59 -24.43
C PHE A 33 -1.02 -14.51 -25.36
N GLN A 34 -2.30 -14.58 -25.73
CA GLN A 34 -2.89 -13.68 -26.71
C GLN A 34 -3.48 -12.41 -26.08
N LYS A 35 -4.09 -12.54 -24.91
CA LYS A 35 -4.93 -11.49 -24.30
C LYS A 35 -4.39 -10.98 -22.99
N HIS A 36 -3.25 -11.48 -22.50
CA HIS A 36 -2.64 -11.11 -21.21
C HIS A 36 -3.64 -11.16 -20.04
N THR A 37 -4.63 -12.05 -20.13
CA THR A 37 -5.72 -12.19 -19.18
C THR A 37 -5.93 -13.65 -18.84
N MET A 38 -6.06 -13.93 -17.55
CA MET A 38 -6.31 -15.26 -17.01
C MET A 38 -7.08 -15.12 -15.69
N GLN A 39 -7.97 -16.07 -15.41
CA GLN A 39 -8.66 -16.10 -14.11
C GLN A 39 -7.66 -16.34 -12.97
N LEU A 40 -7.85 -15.65 -11.85
CA LEU A 40 -6.91 -15.66 -10.71
C LEU A 40 -6.65 -17.08 -10.19
N ASP A 41 -7.68 -17.91 -10.03
CA ASP A 41 -7.53 -19.29 -9.54
C ASP A 41 -6.71 -20.16 -10.51
N THR A 42 -6.88 -19.94 -11.80
CA THR A 42 -6.14 -20.63 -12.86
C THR A 42 -4.67 -20.18 -12.87
N LEU A 43 -4.43 -18.88 -12.69
CA LEU A 43 -3.10 -18.31 -12.57
C LEU A 43 -2.38 -18.86 -11.35
N ASN A 44 -3.05 -18.93 -10.20
CA ASN A 44 -2.46 -19.47 -8.96
C ASN A 44 -2.04 -20.93 -9.12
N LYS A 45 -2.86 -21.79 -9.74
CA LYS A 45 -2.49 -23.18 -10.02
C LYS A 45 -1.24 -23.30 -10.91
N LEU A 46 -1.12 -22.44 -11.91
CA LEU A 46 0.05 -22.38 -12.79
C LEU A 46 1.30 -21.91 -12.03
N LEU A 47 1.17 -20.84 -11.25
CA LEU A 47 2.28 -20.30 -10.46
C LEU A 47 2.76 -21.30 -9.40
N HIS A 48 1.85 -22.03 -8.76
CA HIS A 48 2.18 -23.09 -7.80
C HIS A 48 3.03 -24.18 -8.43
N TYR A 49 2.59 -24.70 -9.58
CA TYR A 49 3.30 -25.77 -10.29
C TYR A 49 4.69 -25.35 -10.78
N LEU A 50 4.84 -24.10 -11.18
CA LEU A 50 6.10 -23.57 -11.69
C LEU A 50 7.06 -23.10 -10.57
N ASP A 51 6.64 -23.19 -9.30
CA ASP A 51 7.35 -22.61 -8.15
C ASP A 51 7.60 -21.09 -8.32
N LEU A 52 6.60 -20.40 -8.89
CA LEU A 52 6.63 -18.97 -9.22
C LEU A 52 5.68 -18.14 -8.36
N GLU A 53 5.01 -18.71 -7.35
CA GLU A 53 4.06 -18.00 -6.47
C GLU A 53 4.67 -16.75 -5.83
N ASN A 54 5.93 -16.82 -5.41
CA ASN A 54 6.64 -15.71 -4.79
C ASN A 54 7.10 -14.64 -5.80
N SER A 55 6.90 -14.88 -7.09
CA SER A 55 7.41 -14.01 -8.14
C SER A 55 6.33 -13.15 -8.80
N PHE A 56 5.03 -13.44 -8.64
CA PHE A 56 3.97 -12.67 -9.28
C PHE A 56 3.45 -11.56 -8.37
N GLU A 57 3.93 -10.33 -8.59
CA GLU A 57 3.38 -9.16 -7.91
C GLU A 57 2.14 -8.68 -8.67
N ARG A 58 0.95 -8.76 -8.03
CA ARG A 58 -0.26 -8.15 -8.57
C ARG A 58 -0.02 -6.65 -8.67
N HIS A 59 -0.07 -6.12 -9.90
CA HIS A 59 -0.05 -4.68 -10.11
C HIS A 59 -1.42 -4.11 -9.71
N VAL A 60 -1.43 -3.27 -8.67
CA VAL A 60 -2.64 -2.58 -8.21
C VAL A 60 -2.71 -1.22 -8.89
N SER A 61 -3.77 -0.97 -9.65
CA SER A 61 -3.96 0.31 -10.33
C SER A 61 -4.34 1.43 -9.35
N THR A 62 -4.03 2.68 -9.68
CA THR A 62 -4.46 3.85 -8.88
C THR A 62 -5.97 3.89 -8.73
N GLU A 63 -6.74 3.60 -9.79
CA GLU A 63 -8.21 3.57 -9.71
C GLU A 63 -8.70 2.54 -8.68
N GLU A 64 -8.09 1.36 -8.67
CA GLU A 64 -8.39 0.30 -7.71
C GLU A 64 -8.05 0.70 -6.26
N ILE A 65 -6.93 1.39 -6.04
CA ILE A 65 -6.57 1.96 -4.73
C ILE A 65 -7.68 2.90 -4.25
N TYR A 66 -8.13 3.81 -5.11
CA TYR A 66 -9.19 4.76 -4.77
C TYR A 66 -10.52 4.07 -4.42
N LYS A 67 -10.91 3.04 -5.16
CA LYS A 67 -12.14 2.26 -4.89
C LYS A 67 -12.07 1.52 -3.55
N ASN A 68 -10.93 0.91 -3.23
CA ASN A 68 -10.71 0.22 -1.95
C ASN A 68 -10.59 1.23 -0.79
N MET A 69 -9.86 2.33 -0.95
CA MET A 69 -9.78 3.41 0.04
C MET A 69 -11.18 3.94 0.36
N ARG A 70 -12.03 4.10 -0.66
CA ARG A 70 -13.44 4.48 -0.48
C ARG A 70 -14.22 3.43 0.31
N TYR A 71 -14.06 2.14 0.00
CA TYR A 71 -14.68 1.05 0.76
C TYR A 71 -14.30 1.10 2.25
N TYR A 72 -13.03 1.35 2.57
CA TYR A 72 -12.54 1.52 3.95
C TYR A 72 -12.82 2.90 4.57
N GLY A 73 -13.64 3.72 3.90
CA GLY A 73 -14.22 4.92 4.46
C GLY A 73 -13.56 6.24 4.06
N ALA A 74 -12.58 6.24 3.15
CA ALA A 74 -12.01 7.48 2.65
C ALA A 74 -13.10 8.37 1.99
N PRO A 75 -12.99 9.71 2.11
CA PRO A 75 -13.93 10.69 1.56
C PRO A 75 -13.69 10.91 0.05
N ILE A 76 -13.60 9.83 -0.70
CA ILE A 76 -13.30 9.80 -2.14
C ILE A 76 -14.61 9.68 -2.91
N ASN A 77 -14.73 10.40 -4.02
CA ASN A 77 -15.91 10.31 -4.89
C ASN A 77 -15.76 9.21 -5.96
N ASN A 78 -15.54 7.97 -5.51
CA ASN A 78 -15.45 6.78 -6.37
C ASN A 78 -16.49 5.72 -5.95
N LYS A 79 -16.68 4.71 -6.80
CA LYS A 79 -17.41 3.49 -6.39
C LYS A 79 -16.60 2.75 -5.32
N ALA A 80 -17.26 2.31 -4.25
CA ALA A 80 -16.63 1.47 -3.25
C ALA A 80 -16.51 0.03 -3.78
N GLU A 81 -15.33 -0.56 -3.67
CA GLU A 81 -15.07 -1.95 -4.05
C GLU A 81 -14.07 -2.55 -3.06
N LYS A 82 -14.28 -3.81 -2.66
CA LYS A 82 -13.36 -4.52 -1.74
C LYS A 82 -12.64 -5.63 -2.51
N SER A 83 -11.64 -5.26 -3.30
CA SER A 83 -10.79 -6.19 -4.04
C SER A 83 -9.45 -6.49 -3.35
N LEU A 84 -9.13 -5.72 -2.29
CA LEU A 84 -7.92 -5.81 -1.48
C LEU A 84 -8.26 -5.81 0.03
N SER A 85 -7.37 -6.36 0.85
CA SER A 85 -7.46 -6.18 2.31
C SER A 85 -7.15 -4.74 2.71
N LEU A 86 -7.49 -4.35 3.94
CA LEU A 86 -7.22 -3.00 4.45
C LEU A 86 -5.71 -2.71 4.42
N GLU A 87 -4.89 -3.67 4.83
CA GLU A 87 -3.44 -3.52 4.91
C GLU A 87 -2.82 -3.40 3.51
N ASP A 88 -3.24 -4.23 2.55
CA ASP A 88 -2.75 -4.14 1.18
C ASP A 88 -3.17 -2.81 0.53
N THR A 89 -4.40 -2.37 0.81
CA THR A 89 -4.92 -1.06 0.34
C THR A 89 -4.10 0.09 0.90
N LEU A 90 -3.84 0.09 2.21
CA LEU A 90 -3.06 1.13 2.87
C LEU A 90 -1.60 1.11 2.37
N ALA A 91 -0.99 -0.07 2.23
CA ALA A 91 0.38 -0.18 1.73
C ALA A 91 0.52 0.36 0.30
N SER A 92 -0.42 0.03 -0.60
CA SER A 92 -0.47 0.60 -1.95
C SER A 92 -0.77 2.10 -1.96
N ALA A 93 -1.65 2.59 -1.08
CA ALA A 93 -1.93 4.02 -0.94
C ALA A 93 -0.69 4.78 -0.45
N ILE A 94 0.05 4.24 0.53
CA ILE A 94 1.30 4.81 1.04
C ILE A 94 2.34 4.91 -0.08
N GLU A 95 2.45 3.88 -0.92
CA GLU A 95 3.38 3.84 -2.05
C GLU A 95 3.18 5.00 -3.02
N ILE A 96 1.93 5.32 -3.38
CA ILE A 96 1.61 6.41 -4.31
C ILE A 96 1.48 7.79 -3.64
N SER A 97 1.40 7.84 -2.31
CA SER A 97 1.07 9.06 -1.56
C SER A 97 2.04 10.23 -1.76
N GLN A 98 3.29 9.97 -2.15
CA GLN A 98 4.26 11.04 -2.42
C GLN A 98 3.97 11.80 -3.72
N ALA A 99 3.20 11.22 -4.63
CA ALA A 99 2.79 11.85 -5.90
C ALA A 99 1.34 12.35 -5.85
N ASP A 100 0.57 11.97 -4.82
CA ASP A 100 -0.85 12.23 -4.70
C ASP A 100 -1.19 12.75 -3.29
N ASP A 101 -1.21 14.08 -3.16
CA ASP A 101 -1.49 14.79 -1.91
C ASP A 101 -2.87 14.45 -1.35
N PHE A 102 -3.85 14.17 -2.22
CA PHE A 102 -5.18 13.82 -1.78
C PHE A 102 -5.16 12.45 -1.10
N ILE A 103 -4.56 11.43 -1.73
CA ILE A 103 -4.37 10.12 -1.11
C ILE A 103 -3.57 10.24 0.18
N ALA A 104 -2.45 10.98 0.19
CA ALA A 104 -1.64 11.23 1.39
C ALA A 104 -2.49 11.75 2.56
N SER A 105 -3.40 12.67 2.29
CA SER A 105 -4.29 13.25 3.31
C SER A 105 -5.37 12.28 3.81
N THR A 106 -5.71 11.25 3.05
CA THR A 106 -6.75 10.26 3.41
C THR A 106 -6.23 9.08 4.21
N ILE A 107 -4.94 8.71 4.07
CA ILE A 107 -4.37 7.53 4.73
C ILE A 107 -4.53 7.58 6.26
N PRO A 108 -4.13 8.65 6.98
CA PRO A 108 -4.29 8.68 8.43
C PRO A 108 -5.74 8.60 8.88
N TYR A 109 -6.65 9.20 8.11
CA TYR A 109 -8.09 9.16 8.37
C TYR A 109 -8.65 7.73 8.21
N VAL A 110 -8.23 6.99 7.19
CA VAL A 110 -8.63 5.58 7.01
C VAL A 110 -8.06 4.72 8.13
N ILE A 111 -6.79 4.90 8.50
CA ILE A 111 -6.18 4.19 9.65
C ILE A 111 -6.99 4.44 10.92
N ALA A 112 -7.25 5.72 11.25
CA ALA A 112 -7.94 6.11 12.47
C ALA A 112 -9.36 5.52 12.58
N ASN A 113 -10.08 5.42 11.46
CA ASN A 113 -11.43 4.85 11.43
C ASN A 113 -11.46 3.32 11.54
N ASN A 114 -10.34 2.64 11.28
CA ASN A 114 -10.29 1.18 11.18
C ASN A 114 -9.33 0.56 12.20
N TYR A 115 -8.97 1.27 13.29
CA TYR A 115 -8.05 0.72 14.30
C TYR A 115 -8.45 -0.66 14.83
N SER A 116 -9.74 -0.90 15.03
CA SER A 116 -10.25 -2.16 15.58
C SER A 116 -10.10 -3.36 14.65
N THR A 117 -9.89 -3.12 13.36
CA THR A 117 -9.79 -4.17 12.33
C THR A 117 -8.45 -4.19 11.61
N LEU A 118 -7.60 -3.17 11.83
CA LEU A 118 -6.30 -3.03 11.22
C LEU A 118 -5.27 -3.98 11.84
N ASN A 119 -4.70 -4.86 11.04
CA ASN A 119 -3.57 -5.68 11.42
C ASN A 119 -2.25 -4.94 11.18
N LEU A 120 -1.68 -4.35 12.24
CA LEU A 120 -0.46 -3.54 12.17
C LEU A 120 0.77 -4.35 11.70
N ILE A 121 0.86 -5.63 12.06
CA ILE A 121 1.97 -6.51 11.66
C ILE A 121 1.92 -6.75 10.15
N LYS A 122 0.74 -7.07 9.61
CA LYS A 122 0.57 -7.30 8.17
C LYS A 122 0.83 -6.01 7.38
N LEU A 123 0.32 -4.86 7.84
CA LEU A 123 0.63 -3.56 7.23
C LEU A 123 2.15 -3.30 7.18
N PHE A 124 2.85 -3.57 8.28
CA PHE A 124 4.30 -3.43 8.34
C PHE A 124 5.01 -4.35 7.35
N GLN A 125 4.62 -5.62 7.26
CA GLN A 125 5.19 -6.56 6.28
C GLN A 125 5.03 -6.05 4.83
N GLU A 126 3.85 -5.58 4.46
CA GLU A 126 3.60 -5.02 3.13
C GLU A 126 4.41 -3.74 2.87
N CYS A 127 4.54 -2.87 3.88
CA CYS A 127 5.38 -1.67 3.77
C CYS A 127 6.88 -1.99 3.75
N VAL A 128 7.34 -3.08 4.36
CA VAL A 128 8.74 -3.55 4.24
C VAL A 128 9.00 -3.99 2.80
N LYS A 129 8.12 -4.80 2.21
CA LYS A 129 8.25 -5.26 0.81
C LYS A 129 8.37 -4.10 -0.18
N LYS A 130 7.66 -3.00 0.08
CA LYS A 130 7.62 -1.80 -0.77
C LYS A 130 8.67 -0.72 -0.42
N ASP A 131 9.49 -0.94 0.59
CA ASP A 131 10.40 0.09 1.15
C ASP A 131 9.68 1.40 1.55
N LYS A 132 8.54 1.28 2.23
CA LYS A 132 7.67 2.40 2.63
C LYS A 132 7.44 2.51 4.13
N VAL A 133 8.19 1.80 4.97
CA VAL A 133 7.93 1.76 6.41
C VAL A 133 8.08 3.14 7.09
N ARG A 134 8.95 4.03 6.59
CA ARG A 134 9.04 5.41 7.10
C ARG A 134 7.74 6.18 6.91
N LEU A 135 7.14 6.06 5.72
CA LEU A 135 5.86 6.69 5.42
C LEU A 135 4.72 6.03 6.20
N MET A 136 4.75 4.70 6.35
CA MET A 136 3.82 3.99 7.22
C MET A 136 3.86 4.53 8.66
N GLY A 137 5.06 4.65 9.24
CA GLY A 137 5.25 5.19 10.58
C GLY A 137 4.77 6.64 10.70
N PHE A 138 5.05 7.46 9.68
CA PHE A 138 4.55 8.83 9.60
C PHE A 138 3.02 8.90 9.62
N TYR A 139 2.34 8.17 8.74
CA TYR A 139 0.87 8.20 8.64
C TYR A 139 0.19 7.57 9.85
N LEU A 140 0.74 6.49 10.41
CA LEU A 140 0.23 5.87 11.63
C LEU A 140 0.39 6.79 12.84
N ASN A 141 1.50 7.52 12.94
CA ASN A 141 1.71 8.51 14.00
C ASN A 141 0.75 9.70 13.84
N LEU A 142 0.50 10.17 12.61
CA LEU A 142 -0.54 11.15 12.33
C LEU A 142 -1.94 10.67 12.72
N ALA A 143 -2.27 9.41 12.45
CA ALA A 143 -3.55 8.83 12.85
C ALA A 143 -3.71 8.81 14.38
N CYS A 144 -2.63 8.53 15.11
CA CYS A 144 -2.63 8.52 16.59
C CYS A 144 -2.80 9.91 17.20
N GLU A 145 -2.37 10.98 16.51
CA GLU A 145 -2.66 12.36 16.94
C GLU A 145 -4.13 12.72 16.72
N PHE A 146 -4.77 12.14 15.70
CA PHE A 146 -6.17 12.38 15.41
C PHE A 146 -7.10 11.59 16.33
N VAL A 147 -6.92 10.27 16.39
CA VAL A 147 -7.66 9.36 17.27
C VAL A 147 -6.62 8.55 18.04
N PRO A 148 -6.41 8.85 19.34
CA PRO A 148 -5.43 8.12 20.14
C PRO A 148 -5.71 6.62 20.19
N ASN A 149 -4.69 5.81 19.93
CA ASN A 149 -4.74 4.36 20.05
C ASN A 149 -3.44 3.83 20.69
N ASN A 150 -3.56 3.14 21.83
CA ASN A 150 -2.39 2.69 22.59
C ASN A 150 -1.61 1.59 21.89
N GLU A 151 -2.30 0.63 21.26
CA GLU A 151 -1.67 -0.47 20.52
C GLU A 151 -0.82 0.07 19.35
N ALA A 152 -1.37 1.02 18.57
CA ALA A 152 -0.66 1.70 17.51
C ALA A 152 0.53 2.51 18.03
N LYS A 153 0.42 3.18 19.18
CA LYS A 153 1.54 3.90 19.81
C LYS A 153 2.66 2.95 20.24
N THR A 154 2.34 1.85 20.91
CA THR A 154 3.32 0.82 21.30
C THR A 154 3.99 0.22 20.05
N PHE A 155 3.22 -0.08 19.01
CA PHE A 155 3.77 -0.57 17.75
C PHE A 155 4.72 0.45 17.10
N LEU A 156 4.36 1.73 17.07
CA LEU A 156 5.21 2.81 16.56
C LEU A 156 6.54 2.93 17.32
N GLU A 157 6.54 2.74 18.63
CA GLU A 157 7.76 2.73 19.45
C GLU A 157 8.65 1.55 19.08
N MET A 158 8.08 0.36 18.94
CA MET A 158 8.80 -0.84 18.50
C MET A 158 9.44 -0.63 17.13
N VAL A 159 8.67 -0.15 16.14
CA VAL A 159 9.16 0.13 14.78
C VAL A 159 10.24 1.22 14.82
N SER A 160 10.03 2.32 15.55
CA SER A 160 11.01 3.40 15.66
C SER A 160 12.33 2.93 16.27
N ASN A 161 12.27 2.06 17.29
CA ASN A 161 13.47 1.49 17.90
C ASN A 161 14.19 0.55 16.93
N MET A 162 13.47 -0.37 16.25
CA MET A 162 14.05 -1.22 15.20
C MET A 162 14.78 -0.40 14.13
N TYR A 163 14.20 0.74 13.73
CA TYR A 163 14.81 1.68 12.79
C TYR A 163 16.10 2.33 13.29
N LYS A 164 16.15 2.72 14.57
CA LYS A 164 17.35 3.32 15.16
C LYS A 164 18.51 2.33 15.23
N PHE A 165 18.22 1.06 15.52
CA PHE A 165 19.23 0.00 15.59
C PHE A 165 19.77 -0.41 14.22
N ASN A 166 18.94 -0.36 13.16
CA ASN A 166 19.31 -0.87 11.84
C ASN A 166 19.73 0.22 10.82
N LYS A 167 20.30 1.32 11.34
CA LYS A 167 20.49 2.60 10.64
C LYS A 167 21.22 2.49 9.29
N GLN A 168 22.17 1.55 9.16
CA GLN A 168 22.98 1.35 7.95
C GLN A 168 22.19 0.82 6.74
N HIS A 169 21.12 0.05 6.93
CA HIS A 169 20.36 -0.53 5.79
C HIS A 169 19.34 0.42 5.18
N TRP A 170 18.89 1.43 5.93
CA TRP A 170 17.77 2.29 5.50
C TRP A 170 18.21 3.70 5.10
N GLU A 171 19.48 4.06 5.25
CA GLU A 171 20.03 5.35 4.78
C GLU A 171 20.23 5.40 3.26
N SER A 172 20.14 4.26 2.55
CA SER A 172 20.28 4.14 1.10
C SER A 172 19.07 4.64 0.30
N ALA A 173 17.90 4.79 0.92
CA ALA A 173 16.76 5.47 0.31
C ALA A 173 17.03 6.97 0.29
N THR A 174 17.74 7.43 -0.74
CA THR A 174 17.95 8.85 -1.04
C THR A 174 16.58 9.50 -1.18
N LEU A 175 16.16 10.20 -0.12
CA LEU A 175 15.07 11.16 -0.14
C LEU A 175 15.39 12.15 -1.26
N LYS A 176 14.81 11.96 -2.46
CA LYS A 176 14.89 12.94 -3.55
C LYS A 176 14.52 14.28 -2.95
N ILE A 177 15.52 15.16 -2.81
CA ILE A 177 15.37 16.43 -2.14
C ILE A 177 14.42 17.28 -3.00
N PRO A 178 13.21 17.62 -2.52
CA PRO A 178 12.33 18.51 -3.24
C PRO A 178 12.97 19.90 -3.29
N SER A 179 12.56 20.72 -4.26
CA SER A 179 13.16 22.04 -4.47
C SER A 179 13.16 22.90 -3.18
N PRO A 180 14.10 23.85 -3.04
CA PRO A 180 14.29 24.64 -1.81
C PRO A 180 13.02 25.35 -1.31
N SER A 181 12.10 25.71 -2.20
CA SER A 181 10.81 26.32 -1.86
C SER A 181 9.86 25.37 -1.11
N ILE A 182 9.99 24.07 -1.29
CA ILE A 182 9.16 23.05 -0.64
C ILE A 182 9.77 22.64 0.71
N GLN A 183 11.10 22.68 0.84
CA GLN A 183 11.82 22.44 2.12
C GLN A 183 11.34 23.31 3.28
N SER A 184 11.04 24.59 3.04
CA SER A 184 10.56 25.51 4.08
C SER A 184 9.21 25.10 4.69
N HIS A 185 8.38 24.36 3.94
CA HIS A 185 7.09 23.85 4.40
C HIS A 185 7.24 22.50 5.13
N TYR A 186 8.26 21.71 4.80
CA TYR A 186 8.53 20.41 5.42
C TYR A 186 9.11 20.49 6.83
N MET A 187 9.81 21.58 7.16
CA MET A 187 10.47 21.74 8.48
C MET A 187 9.53 22.03 9.64
N GLN A 188 8.22 22.16 9.42
CA GLN A 188 7.26 22.55 10.45
C GLN A 188 6.48 21.38 11.06
N ASN A 189 6.55 20.17 10.48
CA ASN A 189 5.82 19.01 11.00
C ASN A 189 6.76 18.10 11.83
N PRO A 190 6.64 18.08 13.18
CA PRO A 190 7.54 17.30 14.04
C PRO A 190 7.45 15.79 13.76
N ILE A 191 6.30 15.31 13.27
CA ILE A 191 6.09 13.90 12.94
C ILE A 191 6.81 13.53 11.64
N ALA A 192 6.78 14.42 10.65
CA ALA A 192 7.54 14.23 9.41
C ALA A 192 9.05 14.19 9.68
N LEU A 193 9.55 15.05 10.58
CA LEU A 193 10.94 15.07 11.03
C LEU A 193 11.32 13.76 11.76
N LYS A 194 10.48 13.29 12.69
CA LYS A 194 10.69 12.03 13.43
C LYS A 194 10.91 10.84 12.48
N TRP A 195 10.14 10.79 11.40
CA TRP A 195 10.17 9.68 10.44
C TRP A 195 11.07 9.91 9.22
N LYS A 196 11.72 11.08 9.14
CA LYS A 196 12.54 11.50 7.98
C LYS A 196 11.76 11.38 6.66
N VAL A 197 10.56 11.95 6.60
CA VAL A 197 9.73 11.97 5.38
C VAL A 197 9.37 13.40 5.00
N TYR A 198 9.03 13.59 3.72
CA TYR A 198 8.47 14.82 3.21
C TYR A 198 6.94 14.73 3.25
N SER A 199 6.28 15.66 3.95
CA SER A 199 4.82 15.85 3.93
C SER A 199 4.43 17.32 3.77
N ALA A 200 3.53 17.61 2.84
CA ALA A 200 2.99 18.95 2.66
C ALA A 200 2.00 19.32 3.78
N GLY A 201 2.11 20.55 4.28
CA GLY A 201 1.18 21.12 5.26
C GLY A 201 1.49 20.81 6.73
N LYS A 202 0.83 21.55 7.62
CA LYS A 202 0.97 21.40 9.08
C LYS A 202 0.06 20.30 9.63
N LEU A 203 0.40 19.77 10.80
CA LEU A 203 -0.41 18.76 11.49
C LEU A 203 -1.85 19.27 11.71
N GLU A 204 -2.00 20.52 12.14
CA GLU A 204 -3.29 21.14 12.44
C GLU A 204 -4.19 21.23 11.21
N ASP A 205 -3.62 21.45 10.03
CA ASP A 205 -4.37 21.53 8.78
C ASP A 205 -4.97 20.17 8.41
N HIS A 206 -4.20 19.10 8.61
CA HIS A 206 -4.66 17.72 8.42
C HIS A 206 -5.79 17.39 9.42
N ILE A 207 -5.61 17.70 10.70
CA ILE A 207 -6.62 17.45 11.74
C ILE A 207 -7.92 18.21 11.45
N LYS A 208 -7.84 19.50 11.08
CA LYS A 208 -9.03 20.30 10.72
C LYS A 208 -9.79 19.69 9.54
N ARG A 209 -9.06 19.23 8.52
CA ARG A 209 -9.64 18.57 7.34
C ARG A 209 -10.40 17.30 7.72
N TRP A 210 -9.83 16.46 8.59
CA TRP A 210 -10.47 15.21 9.02
C TRP A 210 -11.73 15.44 9.85
N HIS A 211 -11.73 16.43 10.74
CA HIS A 211 -12.94 16.83 11.47
C HIS A 211 -14.07 17.27 10.53
N LYS A 212 -13.76 18.04 9.48
CA LYS A 212 -14.73 18.41 8.45
C LYS A 212 -15.34 17.19 7.76
N TRP A 213 -14.54 16.17 7.46
CA TRP A 213 -15.03 14.93 6.84
C TRP A 213 -15.95 14.14 7.77
N ILE A 214 -15.66 14.07 9.07
CA ILE A 214 -16.56 13.46 10.06
C ILE A 214 -17.90 14.20 10.09
N GLN A 215 -17.89 15.54 10.10
CA GLN A 215 -19.12 16.34 10.12
C GLN A 215 -19.98 16.09 8.88
N LEU A 216 -19.37 16.07 7.68
CA LEU A 216 -20.09 15.81 6.43
C LEU A 216 -20.73 14.40 6.35
N ARG A 217 -20.20 13.43 7.10
CA ARG A 217 -20.79 12.09 7.21
C ARG A 217 -22.03 12.06 8.11
N LYS A 218 -22.08 12.88 9.15
CA LYS A 218 -23.23 12.93 10.08
C LYS A 218 -24.48 13.59 9.46
N THR A 219 -24.29 14.35 8.39
CA THR A 219 -25.35 15.09 7.69
C THR A 219 -25.95 14.34 6.49
N LYS A 220 -25.51 13.11 6.23
CA LYS A 220 -26.01 12.24 5.15
C LYS A 220 -26.64 10.99 5.75
#